data_AF-A0A969JQQ1-F1
#
_entry.id   AF-A0A969JQQ1-F1
#
_cell.length_a   1.000
_cell.length_b   1.000
_cell.length_c   1.000
_cell.angle_alpha   90.00
_cell.angle_beta   90.00
_cell.angle_gamma   90.00
#
_symmetry.space_group_name_H-M   'P 1'
#
loop_
_entity.id
_entity.type
_entity.pdbx_description
1 polymer ?
#
loop_
_entity_poly.entity_id
_entity_poly.type
_entity_poly.pdbx_seq_one_letter_code
_entity_poly.pdbx_strand_id
1 'polypeptide(L)'
;MYVYFLAWKSGVEDSSKGSFHGLDIPLAFNTVDLRSDWTGNTEEAWEMADKMSSAWINFIKTGDPNVAGKLPTWETYTAENGATMYFDDECRIVNNHDRELMQLIQPTD
;
A
#
# COMPACT_ATOMS: atom_id res chain seq x y z
N MET A 1 -7.58 -3.48 -13.86
CA MET A 1 -6.31 -3.00 -13.25
C MET A 1 -6.59 -2.71 -11.79
N TYR A 2 -5.65 -3.00 -10.90
CA TYR A 2 -5.74 -2.64 -9.48
C TYR A 2 -4.57 -1.72 -9.15
N VAL A 3 -4.84 -0.66 -8.39
CA VAL A 3 -3.86 0.37 -8.02
C VAL A 3 -3.83 0.49 -6.51
N TYR A 4 -2.64 0.62 -5.94
CA TYR A 4 -2.45 0.88 -4.51
C TYR A 4 -1.56 2.09 -4.27
N PHE A 5 -1.65 2.64 -3.07
CA PHE A 5 -0.77 3.66 -2.52
C PHE A 5 -0.33 3.21 -1.13
N LEU A 6 0.98 3.04 -0.92
CA LEU A 6 1.53 2.72 0.40
C LEU A 6 1.75 4.03 1.17
N ALA A 7 0.91 4.27 2.15
CA ALA A 7 1.00 5.43 3.05
C ALA A 7 1.55 5.10 4.42
N TRP A 8 1.46 3.82 4.82
CA TRP A 8 2.06 3.32 6.06
C TRP A 8 3.52 3.75 6.17
N LYS A 9 3.89 4.23 7.36
CA LYS A 9 5.25 4.69 7.65
C LYS A 9 5.85 3.77 8.68
N SER A 10 7.07 3.29 8.42
CA SER A 10 7.80 2.61 9.47
C SER A 10 8.12 3.59 10.61
N GLY A 11 8.00 3.13 11.85
CA GLY A 11 8.44 3.87 13.03
C GLY A 11 9.97 4.01 13.16
N VAL A 12 10.76 3.40 12.27
CA VAL A 12 12.22 3.59 12.24
C VAL A 12 12.57 5.07 12.06
N GLU A 13 13.53 5.54 12.86
CA GLU A 13 13.96 6.95 12.88
C GLU A 13 12.79 7.92 13.05
N ASP A 14 11.86 7.59 13.96
CA ASP A 14 10.68 8.40 14.31
C ASP A 14 9.84 8.77 13.07
N SER A 15 9.68 7.81 12.16
CA SER A 15 8.96 7.95 10.88
C SER A 15 9.48 9.04 9.94
N SER A 16 10.70 9.56 10.16
CA SER A 16 11.24 10.71 9.40
C SER A 16 11.39 10.44 7.90
N LYS A 17 11.52 9.17 7.49
CA LYS A 17 11.61 8.75 6.08
C LYS A 17 10.23 8.56 5.42
N GLY A 18 9.15 8.53 6.20
CA GLY A 18 7.81 8.21 5.73
C GLY A 18 7.73 6.86 5.00
N SER A 19 6.83 6.77 4.03
CA SER A 19 6.73 5.65 3.08
C SER A 19 7.70 5.87 1.92
N PHE A 20 8.99 5.59 2.17
CA PHE A 20 10.04 5.84 1.19
C PHE A 20 10.03 4.80 0.05
N HIS A 21 10.72 5.13 -1.03
CA HIS A 21 10.83 4.25 -2.20
C HIS A 21 11.42 2.88 -1.86
N GLY A 22 10.65 1.82 -2.15
CA GLY A 22 11.05 0.42 -1.93
C GLY A 22 10.63 -0.18 -0.58
N LEU A 23 9.96 0.59 0.30
CA LEU A 23 9.45 0.07 1.58
C LEU A 23 8.39 -1.03 1.38
N ASP A 24 7.67 -1.00 0.27
CA ASP A 24 6.70 -2.02 -0.14
C ASP A 24 7.33 -3.40 -0.37
N ILE A 25 8.62 -3.48 -0.71
CA ILE A 25 9.30 -4.74 -1.02
C ILE A 25 9.28 -5.73 0.17
N PRO A 26 9.84 -5.41 1.35
CA PRO A 26 9.81 -6.35 2.48
C PRO A 26 8.38 -6.66 2.97
N LEU A 27 7.43 -5.73 2.78
CA LEU A 27 6.03 -5.92 3.15
C LEU A 27 5.32 -6.89 2.19
N ALA A 28 5.45 -6.68 0.88
CA ALA A 28 4.83 -7.55 -0.13
C ALA A 28 5.42 -8.97 -0.13
N PHE A 29 6.71 -9.11 0.18
CA PHE A 29 7.39 -10.41 0.25
C PHE A 29 7.28 -11.11 1.61
N ASN A 30 6.66 -10.47 2.61
CA ASN A 30 6.56 -11.00 3.98
C ASN A 30 7.93 -11.34 4.60
N THR A 31 8.90 -10.43 4.45
CA THR A 31 10.31 -10.57 4.87
C THR A 31 10.75 -9.38 5.72
N VAL A 32 9.87 -8.92 6.59
CA VAL A 32 10.01 -7.71 7.43
C VAL A 32 11.30 -7.75 8.27
N ASP A 33 11.65 -8.91 8.80
CA ASP A 33 12.83 -9.16 9.64
C ASP A 33 14.16 -8.97 8.89
N LEU A 34 14.21 -9.34 7.60
CA LEU A 34 15.41 -9.21 6.78
C LEU A 34 15.82 -7.76 6.56
N ARG A 35 14.88 -6.82 6.70
CA ARG A 35 15.08 -5.37 6.59
C ARG A 35 14.56 -4.63 7.82
N SER A 36 14.93 -5.10 9.02
CA SER A 36 14.61 -4.41 10.28
C SER A 36 15.09 -2.96 10.32
N ASP A 37 16.13 -2.61 9.57
CA ASP A 37 16.62 -1.24 9.36
C ASP A 37 15.62 -0.34 8.59
N TRP A 38 14.64 -0.93 7.92
CA TRP A 38 13.61 -0.25 7.14
C TRP A 38 12.22 -0.36 7.75
N THR A 39 11.91 -1.51 8.33
CA THR A 39 10.57 -1.84 8.82
C THR A 39 10.44 -1.68 10.33
N GLY A 40 11.56 -1.73 11.05
CA GLY A 40 11.61 -1.80 12.51
C GLY A 40 11.38 -3.20 13.07
N ASN A 41 11.00 -4.17 12.23
CA ASN A 41 10.58 -5.52 12.66
C ASN A 41 9.52 -5.48 13.77
N THR A 42 8.61 -4.51 13.70
CA THR A 42 7.53 -4.33 14.67
C THR A 42 6.33 -5.21 14.33
N GLU A 43 5.41 -5.36 15.28
CA GLU A 43 4.16 -6.10 15.08
C GLU A 43 3.32 -5.47 13.96
N GLU A 44 3.24 -4.15 13.92
CA GLU A 44 2.50 -3.39 12.91
C GLU A 44 3.10 -3.59 11.50
N ALA A 45 4.43 -3.72 11.40
CA ALA A 45 5.10 -4.02 10.14
C ALA A 45 4.74 -5.43 9.64
N TRP A 46 4.65 -6.41 10.55
CA TRP A 46 4.18 -7.75 10.21
C TRP A 46 2.70 -7.80 9.84
N GLU A 47 1.84 -7.02 10.51
CA GLU A 47 0.43 -6.89 10.14
C GLU A 47 0.26 -6.29 8.73
N MET A 48 1.03 -5.24 8.41
CA MET A 48 1.03 -4.65 7.08
C MET A 48 1.54 -5.64 6.02
N ALA A 49 2.62 -6.37 6.33
CA ALA A 49 3.16 -7.39 5.45
C ALA A 49 2.15 -8.53 5.21
N ASP A 50 1.43 -8.97 6.23
CA ASP A 50 0.38 -9.97 6.12
C ASP A 50 -0.75 -9.50 5.18
N LYS A 51 -1.19 -8.24 5.29
CA LYS A 51 -2.18 -7.63 4.39
C LYS A 51 -1.68 -7.56 2.94
N MET A 52 -0.50 -6.98 2.70
CA MET A 52 0.05 -6.80 1.35
C MET A 52 0.39 -8.13 0.67
N SER A 53 1.10 -9.02 1.36
CA SER A 53 1.49 -10.32 0.82
C SER A 53 0.28 -11.20 0.51
N SER A 54 -0.76 -11.18 1.35
CA SER A 54 -2.01 -11.91 1.08
C SER A 54 -2.69 -11.42 -0.20
N ALA A 55 -2.77 -10.10 -0.40
CA ALA A 55 -3.34 -9.50 -1.60
C ALA A 55 -2.54 -9.88 -2.86
N TRP A 56 -1.21 -9.81 -2.79
CA TRP A 56 -0.32 -10.22 -3.88
C TRP A 56 -0.48 -11.70 -4.24
N ILE A 57 -0.48 -12.58 -3.23
CA ILE A 57 -0.68 -14.02 -3.42
C ILE A 57 -2.03 -14.31 -4.08
N ASN A 58 -3.10 -13.63 -3.64
CA ASN A 58 -4.42 -13.85 -4.22
C ASN A 58 -4.47 -13.37 -5.68
N PHE A 59 -3.91 -12.19 -5.95
CA PHE A 59 -3.83 -11.67 -7.31
C PHE A 59 -3.06 -12.60 -8.26
N ILE A 60 -1.92 -13.16 -7.83
CA ILE A 60 -1.16 -14.12 -8.62
C ILE A 60 -1.98 -15.39 -8.92
N LYS A 61 -2.80 -15.84 -7.97
CA LYS A 61 -3.63 -17.05 -8.11
C LYS A 61 -4.85 -16.84 -9.00
N THR A 62 -5.50 -15.68 -8.90
CA THR A 62 -6.88 -15.49 -9.40
C THR A 62 -7.03 -14.31 -10.36
N GLY A 63 -6.06 -13.40 -10.42
CA GLY A 63 -6.20 -12.09 -11.06
C GLY A 63 -6.97 -11.06 -10.24
N ASP A 64 -7.31 -11.37 -8.98
CA ASP A 64 -8.06 -10.51 -8.05
C ASP A 64 -7.33 -10.42 -6.69
N PRO A 65 -6.97 -9.23 -6.19
CA PRO A 65 -6.26 -9.09 -4.91
C PRO A 65 -7.16 -9.22 -3.67
N ASN A 66 -8.48 -9.34 -3.82
CA ASN A 66 -9.42 -9.32 -2.70
C ASN A 66 -9.26 -10.53 -1.75
N VAL A 67 -9.04 -10.25 -0.46
CA VAL A 67 -8.97 -11.27 0.61
C VAL A 67 -10.01 -10.95 1.68
N ALA A 68 -11.07 -11.75 1.73
CA ALA A 68 -12.20 -11.55 2.63
C ALA A 68 -11.77 -11.46 4.10
N GLY A 69 -12.25 -10.44 4.81
CA GLY A 69 -11.95 -10.21 6.22
C GLY A 69 -10.55 -9.67 6.52
N LYS A 70 -9.69 -9.49 5.50
CA LYS A 70 -8.33 -8.95 5.66
C LYS A 70 -8.18 -7.53 5.13
N LEU A 71 -8.82 -7.24 3.99
CA LEU A 71 -8.84 -5.92 3.37
C LEU A 71 -10.27 -5.51 3.01
N PRO A 72 -10.57 -4.20 2.93
CA PRO A 72 -11.81 -3.74 2.32
C PRO A 72 -11.88 -4.21 0.86
N THR A 73 -13.09 -4.27 0.31
CA THR A 73 -13.30 -4.65 -1.09
C THR A 73 -12.51 -3.72 -2.00
N TRP A 74 -11.56 -4.28 -2.74
CA TRP A 74 -10.69 -3.58 -3.67
C TRP A 74 -11.31 -3.60 -5.05
N GLU A 75 -11.93 -2.49 -5.42
CA GLU A 75 -12.51 -2.30 -6.74
C GLU A 75 -11.43 -2.10 -7.81
N THR A 76 -11.73 -2.51 -9.04
CA THR A 76 -10.86 -2.23 -10.18
C THR A 76 -10.78 -0.74 -10.45
N TYR A 77 -9.57 -0.27 -10.74
CA TYR A 77 -9.33 1.11 -11.13
C TYR A 77 -9.86 1.40 -12.54
N THR A 78 -10.51 2.55 -12.70
CA THR A 78 -10.74 3.27 -13.95
C THR A 78 -10.31 4.73 -13.80
N ALA A 79 -10.09 5.43 -14.92
CA ALA A 79 -9.74 6.85 -14.89
C ALA A 79 -10.86 7.71 -14.29
N GLU A 80 -12.12 7.26 -14.33
CA GLU A 80 -13.27 7.96 -13.76
C GLU A 80 -13.33 7.74 -12.24
N ASN A 81 -13.25 6.49 -11.78
CA ASN A 81 -13.42 6.16 -10.37
C ASN A 81 -12.18 6.43 -9.50
N GLY A 82 -10.97 6.36 -10.08
CA GLY A 82 -9.70 6.48 -9.37
C GLY A 82 -9.53 5.55 -8.17
N ALA A 83 -10.18 4.38 -8.16
CA ALA A 83 -10.21 3.48 -7.02
C ALA A 83 -8.80 2.95 -6.70
N THR A 84 -8.31 3.28 -5.50
CA THR A 84 -6.95 2.98 -5.06
C THR A 84 -6.98 2.36 -3.67
N MET A 85 -6.33 1.21 -3.49
CA MET A 85 -6.10 0.64 -2.16
C MET A 85 -5.06 1.48 -1.43
N TYR A 86 -5.46 2.07 -0.33
CA TYR A 86 -4.56 2.85 0.52
C TYR A 86 -4.10 1.97 1.67
N PHE A 87 -2.85 1.51 1.58
CA PHE A 87 -2.21 0.72 2.63
C PHE A 87 -1.67 1.66 3.70
N ASP A 88 -2.32 1.64 4.87
CA ASP A 88 -1.92 2.34 6.10
C ASP A 88 -2.36 1.47 7.29
N ASP A 89 -2.13 1.92 8.53
CA ASP A 89 -2.58 1.21 9.74
C ASP A 89 -4.04 0.72 9.60
N GLU A 90 -4.91 1.63 9.14
CA GLU A 90 -6.23 1.31 8.61
C GLU A 90 -6.23 1.32 7.07
N CYS A 91 -6.35 0.14 6.48
CA CYS A 91 -6.46 0.00 5.03
C CYS A 91 -7.87 0.37 4.56
N ARG A 92 -7.95 1.21 3.51
CA ARG A 92 -9.21 1.70 2.94
C ARG A 92 -9.11 1.88 1.42
N ILE A 93 -10.26 1.86 0.75
CA ILE A 93 -10.34 2.35 -0.64
C ILE A 93 -10.52 3.85 -0.63
N VAL A 94 -9.76 4.51 -1.50
CA VAL A 94 -9.98 5.92 -1.82
C VAL A 94 -10.19 6.11 -3.32
N ASN A 95 -10.94 7.14 -3.66
CA ASN A 95 -11.29 7.49 -5.01
C ASN A 95 -10.73 8.87 -5.31
N ASN A 96 -9.88 8.99 -6.34
CA ASN A 96 -9.37 10.28 -6.82
C ASN A 96 -8.72 11.17 -5.74
N HIS A 97 -8.17 10.57 -4.69
CA HIS A 97 -7.74 11.25 -3.47
C HIS A 97 -6.66 12.34 -3.65
N ASP A 98 -5.87 12.21 -4.71
CA ASP A 98 -4.73 13.05 -5.05
C ASP A 98 -4.94 13.79 -6.39
N ARG A 99 -6.12 13.71 -6.99
CA ARG A 99 -6.40 14.29 -8.32
C ARG A 99 -6.19 15.79 -8.36
N GLU A 100 -6.66 16.50 -7.35
CA GLU A 100 -6.49 17.96 -7.26
C GLU A 100 -5.02 18.34 -7.15
N LEU A 101 -4.24 17.61 -6.35
CA LEU A 101 -2.79 17.81 -6.24
C LEU A 101 -2.10 17.55 -7.57
N MET A 102 -2.44 16.44 -8.23
CA MET A 102 -1.87 16.08 -9.54
C MET A 102 -2.17 17.13 -10.59
N GLN A 103 -3.37 17.74 -10.57
CA GLN A 103 -3.71 18.86 -11.45
C GLN A 103 -2.93 20.14 -11.10
N LEU A 104 -2.72 20.40 -9.81
CA LEU A 104 -1.98 21.58 -9.36
C LEU A 104 -0.49 21.54 -9.76
N ILE A 105 0.12 20.36 -9.69
CA ILE A 105 1.56 20.17 -9.97
C ILE A 105 1.85 19.79 -11.43
N GLN A 106 0.83 19.76 -12.29
CA GLN A 106 1.06 19.51 -13.72
C GLN A 106 2.01 20.58 -14.27
N PRO A 107 3.09 20.17 -14.96
CA PRO A 107 3.96 21.13 -15.63
C PRO A 107 3.13 21.98 -16.59
N THR A 108 3.25 23.30 -16.48
CA THR A 108 2.80 24.20 -17.55
C THR A 108 3.88 24.17 -18.62
N ASP A 109 3.53 23.71 -19.82
CA ASP A 109 4.39 23.82 -21.01
C ASP A 109 4.88 25.28 -21.22
#